data_AF-A0A271LKD7-F1
#
_entry.id   AF-A0A271LKD7-F1
#
_cell.length_a   1.000
_cell.length_b   1.000
_cell.length_c   1.000
_cell.angle_alpha   90.00
_cell.angle_beta   90.00
_cell.angle_gamma   90.00
#
_symmetry.space_group_name_H-M   'P 1'
#
loop_
_entity.id
_entity.type
_entity.pdbx_description
1 polymer ?
#
loop_
_entity_poly.entity_id
_entity_poly.type
_entity_poly.pdbx_seq_one_letter_code
_entity_poly.pdbx_strand_id
1 'polypeptide(L)'
;MSAEPLKTLFHPFEAEAVSLPRKGERVLFLGAEPGFRLPEGFDAALHLVQGFRPHFRALQGGFTVTPRPEGEGFDAALVLAGRHRGQNELHIAEAIERVRPGGSIIVAGAKDDGIASLRKRIGELVPLDGHLPKHHGIAFWFHRPADAAVAAALRVANPPLLLEGRFRTAPGMFSFDKIDTGSKLLVDNLPGDLRGKVADFCAGWGYVAAEVAARSPGISALDLYEAEFDALEAAKGNIGNTAAEPDFFWIDLLSEPVERRYDAIVMNPPFHRSRAAEPEVGAGMIRAAAKALKPGGRLFMVANRQLPYEPVLAAAFSSHAEIARDGMFKILAARR
;
A
#
# COMPACT_ATOMS: atom_id res chain seq x y z
N MET A 1 2.99 12.15 16.76
CA MET A 1 4.39 11.81 17.10
C MET A 1 4.97 11.07 15.91
N SER A 2 6.21 11.36 15.48
CA SER A 2 6.87 10.59 14.41
C SER A 2 6.94 9.11 14.79
N ALA A 3 6.65 8.22 13.84
CA ALA A 3 6.91 6.79 14.00
C ALA A 3 8.39 6.56 14.38
N GLU A 4 8.67 5.57 15.24
CA GLU A 4 10.04 5.28 15.69
C GLU A 4 11.03 4.96 14.55
N PRO A 5 10.62 4.24 13.48
CA PRO A 5 11.48 4.02 12.31
C PRO A 5 11.89 5.31 11.60
N LEU A 6 11.00 6.30 11.47
CA LEU A 6 11.34 7.60 10.88
C LEU A 6 12.43 8.32 11.70
N LYS A 7 12.33 8.30 13.04
CA LYS A 7 13.39 8.89 13.89
C LYS A 7 14.71 8.15 13.72
N THR A 8 14.65 6.82 13.61
CA THR A 8 15.84 5.99 13.35
C THR A 8 16.53 6.36 12.05
N LEU A 9 15.76 6.67 11.00
CA LEU A 9 16.28 7.01 9.68
C LEU A 9 17.15 8.28 9.67
N PHE A 10 16.76 9.29 10.46
CA PHE A 10 17.48 10.56 10.53
C PHE A 10 18.59 10.57 11.60
N HIS A 11 18.59 9.59 12.51
CA HIS A 11 19.57 9.52 13.60
C HIS A 11 21.05 9.51 13.16
N PRO A 12 21.46 8.84 12.06
CA PRO A 12 22.86 8.86 11.62
C PRO A 12 23.40 10.25 11.33
N PHE A 13 22.55 11.18 10.90
CA PHE A 13 22.94 12.57 10.67
C PHE A 13 23.12 13.33 11.99
N GLU A 14 22.19 13.16 12.94
CA GLU A 14 22.27 13.77 14.28
C GLU A 14 23.48 13.26 15.08
N ALA A 15 23.87 12.00 14.85
CA ALA A 15 25.03 11.38 15.46
C ALA A 15 26.35 11.68 14.72
N GLU A 16 26.30 12.52 13.68
CA GLU A 16 27.44 12.89 12.83
C GLU A 16 28.16 11.69 12.16
N ALA A 17 27.47 10.55 12.06
CA ALA A 17 27.99 9.33 11.43
C ALA A 17 27.83 9.35 9.89
N VAL A 18 26.89 10.16 9.40
CA VAL A 18 26.67 10.44 7.97
C VAL A 18 26.64 11.94 7.79
N SER A 19 27.32 12.44 6.76
CA SER A 19 27.32 13.88 6.44
C SER A 19 25.92 14.37 6.08
N LEU A 20 25.56 15.56 6.58
CA LEU A 20 24.31 16.22 6.23
C LEU A 20 24.29 16.59 4.73
N PRO A 21 23.18 16.30 4.02
CA PRO A 21 22.96 16.80 2.67
C PRO A 21 22.88 18.33 2.64
N ARG A 22 23.58 18.94 1.69
CA ARG A 22 23.79 20.39 1.59
C ARG A 22 22.77 21.06 0.68
N LYS A 23 22.68 22.39 0.79
CA LYS A 23 21.91 23.23 -0.13
C LYS A 23 22.36 23.00 -1.58
N GLY A 24 21.39 22.74 -2.46
CA GLY A 24 21.63 22.45 -3.88
C GLY A 24 21.69 20.96 -4.21
N GLU A 25 21.81 20.09 -3.20
CA GLU A 25 21.70 18.64 -3.38
C GLU A 25 20.23 18.20 -3.40
N ARG A 26 19.99 17.06 -4.03
CA ARG A 26 18.68 16.41 -4.15
C ARG A 26 18.70 15.06 -3.46
N VAL A 27 17.74 14.83 -2.58
CA VAL A 27 17.59 13.58 -1.83
C VAL A 27 16.27 12.91 -2.19
N LEU A 28 16.33 11.67 -2.66
CA LEU A 28 15.16 10.83 -2.88
C LEU A 28 14.76 10.14 -1.58
N PHE A 29 13.49 10.15 -1.20
CA PHE A 29 13.01 9.46 0.01
C PHE A 29 11.93 8.44 -0.34
N LEU A 30 12.31 7.17 -0.36
CA LEU A 30 11.46 6.01 -0.65
C LEU A 30 10.77 5.50 0.61
N GLY A 31 9.45 5.26 0.52
CA GLY A 31 8.64 4.87 1.67
C GLY A 31 8.38 6.03 2.64
N ALA A 32 8.38 7.27 2.15
CA ALA A 32 8.24 8.45 2.99
C ALA A 32 6.88 8.47 3.71
N GLU A 33 6.88 8.55 5.04
CA GLU A 33 5.66 8.66 5.85
C GLU A 33 5.56 10.05 6.50
N PRO A 34 4.35 10.59 6.77
CA PRO A 34 4.21 11.89 7.42
C PRO A 34 4.75 11.90 8.85
N GLY A 35 5.15 13.08 9.32
CA GLY A 35 5.51 13.31 10.73
C GLY A 35 6.99 13.19 11.07
N PHE A 36 7.88 13.01 10.08
CA PHE A 36 9.32 13.13 10.31
C PHE A 36 9.74 14.58 10.61
N ARG A 37 10.92 14.72 11.21
CA ARG A 37 11.60 16.00 11.42
C ARG A 37 12.98 15.92 10.82
N LEU A 38 13.35 16.93 10.06
CA LEU A 38 14.69 17.01 9.50
C LEU A 38 15.68 17.44 10.60
N PRO A 39 16.88 16.84 10.64
CA PRO A 39 17.97 17.32 11.47
C PRO A 39 18.32 18.79 11.17
N GLU A 40 18.85 19.49 12.16
CA GLU A 40 19.37 20.84 11.95
C GLU A 40 20.50 20.83 10.90
N GLY A 41 20.43 21.74 9.92
CA GLY A 41 21.38 21.80 8.80
C GLY A 41 21.10 20.84 7.64
N PHE A 42 19.98 20.10 7.65
CA PHE A 42 19.53 19.35 6.47
C PHE A 42 18.92 20.31 5.44
N ASP A 43 19.73 20.80 4.50
CA ASP A 43 19.36 21.88 3.58
C ASP A 43 19.07 21.40 2.14
N ALA A 44 19.13 20.08 1.88
CA ALA A 44 18.87 19.51 0.57
C ALA A 44 17.37 19.49 0.20
N ALA A 45 17.09 19.52 -1.11
CA ALA A 45 15.73 19.36 -1.62
C ALA A 45 15.29 17.89 -1.51
N LEU A 46 14.15 17.64 -0.87
CA LEU A 46 13.57 16.29 -0.73
C LEU A 46 12.52 16.01 -1.79
N HIS A 47 12.69 14.88 -2.47
CA HIS A 47 11.68 14.25 -3.33
C HIS A 47 11.14 13.02 -2.63
N LEU A 48 9.89 13.08 -2.18
CA LEU A 48 9.25 12.01 -1.42
C LEU A 48 8.49 11.07 -2.34
N VAL A 49 8.62 9.76 -2.10
CA VAL A 49 7.87 8.72 -2.81
C VAL A 49 6.94 8.02 -1.84
N GLN A 50 5.64 8.09 -2.12
CA GLN A 50 4.59 7.52 -1.27
C GLN A 50 3.32 7.18 -2.09
N GLY A 51 3.08 5.88 -2.28
CA GLY A 51 1.91 5.36 -3.01
C GLY A 51 0.62 5.27 -2.19
N PHE A 52 0.70 5.29 -0.86
CA PHE A 52 -0.45 5.23 0.02
C PHE A 52 -1.11 6.61 0.18
N ARG A 53 -2.34 6.73 -0.34
CA ARG A 53 -3.07 7.99 -0.51
C ARG A 53 -3.17 8.86 0.74
N PRO A 54 -3.48 8.34 1.94
CA PRO A 54 -3.51 9.16 3.16
C PRO A 54 -2.16 9.81 3.47
N HIS A 55 -1.06 9.06 3.33
CA HIS A 55 0.28 9.57 3.59
C HIS A 55 0.73 10.54 2.49
N PHE A 56 0.45 10.21 1.23
CA PHE A 56 0.72 11.07 0.09
C PHE A 56 0.11 12.46 0.31
N ARG A 57 -1.19 12.53 0.61
CA ARG A 57 -1.90 13.79 0.87
C ARG A 57 -1.32 14.56 2.06
N ALA A 58 -0.96 13.89 3.14
CA ALA A 58 -0.38 14.52 4.32
C ALA A 58 1.00 15.15 4.05
N LEU A 59 1.75 14.63 3.07
CA LEU A 59 3.10 15.10 2.73
C LEU A 59 3.10 16.24 1.70
N GLN A 60 2.04 16.41 0.90
CA GLN A 60 1.96 17.43 -0.16
C GLN A 60 2.08 18.88 0.34
N GLY A 61 1.93 19.12 1.65
CA GLY A 61 1.99 20.46 2.25
C GLY A 61 3.37 21.10 2.36
N GLY A 62 4.46 20.44 1.94
CA GLY A 62 5.81 21.01 2.10
C GLY A 62 6.93 20.39 1.27
N PHE A 63 6.63 19.40 0.42
CA PHE A 63 7.64 18.65 -0.34
C PHE A 63 7.15 18.34 -1.75
N THR A 64 8.08 18.01 -2.65
CA THR A 64 7.72 17.33 -3.90
C THR A 64 7.37 15.88 -3.58
N VAL A 65 6.15 15.45 -3.85
CA VAL A 65 5.66 14.11 -3.52
C VAL A 65 5.10 13.44 -4.77
N THR A 66 5.58 12.24 -5.07
CA THR A 66 5.09 11.42 -6.20
C THR A 66 4.72 10.02 -5.70
N PRO A 67 3.73 9.34 -6.30
CA PRO A 67 3.36 7.99 -5.88
C PRO A 67 4.41 6.94 -6.28
N ARG A 68 5.13 7.22 -7.36
CA ARG A 68 6.28 6.44 -7.84
C ARG A 68 7.52 7.34 -7.94
N PRO A 69 8.73 6.77 -7.88
CA PRO A 69 9.96 7.54 -8.04
C PRO A 69 10.07 8.16 -9.44
N GLU A 70 10.49 9.43 -9.51
CA GLU A 70 10.67 10.18 -10.76
C GLU A 70 12.05 10.85 -10.81
N GLY A 71 12.64 10.93 -12.01
CA GLY A 71 13.98 11.49 -12.22
C GLY A 71 15.15 10.63 -11.76
N GLU A 72 16.36 11.07 -12.08
CA GLU A 72 17.62 10.39 -11.75
C GLU A 72 18.68 11.41 -11.32
N GLY A 73 19.88 10.93 -11.00
CA GLY A 73 21.01 11.75 -10.61
C GLY A 73 20.87 12.39 -9.22
N PHE A 74 20.15 11.76 -8.31
CA PHE A 74 20.05 12.21 -6.92
C PHE A 74 21.41 12.09 -6.21
N ASP A 75 21.71 13.01 -5.29
CA ASP A 75 22.96 13.01 -4.52
C ASP A 75 22.95 11.98 -3.40
N ALA A 76 21.77 11.70 -2.84
CA ALA A 76 21.54 10.66 -1.84
C ALA A 76 20.12 10.11 -1.89
N ALA A 77 19.91 8.97 -1.23
CA ALA A 77 18.58 8.43 -0.97
C ALA A 77 18.37 8.02 0.49
N LEU A 78 17.15 8.21 0.95
CA LEU A 78 16.61 7.70 2.20
C LEU A 78 15.60 6.59 1.87
N VAL A 79 15.65 5.47 2.60
CA VAL A 79 14.72 4.35 2.45
C VAL A 79 14.15 3.99 3.80
N LEU A 80 12.85 4.18 3.97
CA LEU A 80 12.12 3.66 5.12
C LEU A 80 11.63 2.24 4.79
N ALA A 81 12.20 1.25 5.47
CA ALA A 81 11.85 -0.15 5.33
C ALA A 81 10.66 -0.50 6.24
N GLY A 82 9.63 -1.11 5.65
CA GLY A 82 8.50 -1.70 6.37
C GLY A 82 8.71 -3.18 6.64
N ARG A 83 7.64 -3.91 6.96
CA ARG A 83 7.67 -5.36 7.24
C ARG A 83 7.85 -6.26 6.02
N HIS A 84 7.66 -5.72 4.82
CA HIS A 84 7.64 -6.49 3.58
C HIS A 84 9.02 -6.51 2.92
N ARG A 85 9.80 -7.58 3.19
CA ARG A 85 11.19 -7.70 2.73
C ARG A 85 11.36 -7.46 1.22
N GLY A 86 10.56 -8.09 0.38
CA GLY A 86 10.69 -7.94 -1.08
C GLY A 86 10.45 -6.51 -1.56
N GLN A 87 9.49 -5.80 -0.95
CA GLN A 87 9.27 -4.38 -1.24
C GLN A 87 10.46 -3.52 -0.78
N ASN A 88 11.02 -3.79 0.40
CA ASN A 88 12.21 -3.08 0.89
C ASN A 88 13.42 -3.29 -0.04
N GLU A 89 13.64 -4.52 -0.51
CA GLU A 89 14.69 -4.84 -1.47
C GLU A 89 14.48 -4.11 -2.81
N LEU A 90 13.24 -4.02 -3.30
CA LEU A 90 12.90 -3.24 -4.50
C LEU A 90 13.12 -1.73 -4.30
N HIS A 91 12.79 -1.17 -3.14
CA HIS A 91 13.10 0.23 -2.83
C HIS A 91 14.61 0.48 -2.80
N ILE A 92 15.41 -0.44 -2.25
CA ILE A 92 16.88 -0.29 -2.27
C ILE A 92 17.43 -0.38 -3.70
N ALA A 93 16.88 -1.27 -4.54
CA ALA A 93 17.23 -1.33 -5.96
C ALA A 93 16.94 0.00 -6.66
N GLU A 94 15.76 0.56 -6.44
CA GLU A 94 15.36 1.86 -6.98
C GLU A 94 16.26 3.01 -6.50
N ALA A 95 16.68 3.00 -5.23
CA ALA A 95 17.64 3.97 -4.71
C ALA A 95 18.98 3.89 -5.45
N ILE A 96 19.51 2.68 -5.68
CA ILE A 96 20.77 2.46 -6.41
C ILE A 96 20.67 2.91 -7.87
N GLU A 97 19.51 2.69 -8.50
CA GLU A 97 19.24 3.08 -9.89
C GLU A 97 19.18 4.60 -10.07
N ARG A 98 18.69 5.34 -9.08
CA ARG A 98 18.44 6.79 -9.20
C ARG A 98 19.47 7.70 -8.55
N VAL A 99 20.25 7.19 -7.60
CA VAL A 99 21.35 7.93 -6.98
C VAL A 99 22.58 7.87 -7.87
N ARG A 100 23.28 9.00 -8.02
CA ARG A 100 24.52 9.09 -8.79
C ARG A 100 25.59 8.13 -8.22
N PRO A 101 26.50 7.58 -9.04
CA PRO A 101 27.65 6.82 -8.54
C PRO A 101 28.35 7.55 -7.37
N GLY A 102 28.57 6.85 -6.26
CA GLY A 102 29.18 7.40 -5.05
C GLY A 102 28.27 8.27 -4.19
N GLY A 103 26.99 8.46 -4.52
CA GLY A 103 26.01 9.09 -3.63
C GLY A 103 25.61 8.19 -2.46
N SER A 104 25.18 8.74 -1.34
CA SER A 104 24.90 7.97 -0.11
C SER A 104 23.47 7.41 -0.11
N ILE A 105 23.31 6.15 0.30
CA ILE A 105 22.00 5.50 0.50
C ILE A 105 21.87 5.11 1.96
N ILE A 106 20.86 5.64 2.64
CA ILE A 106 20.58 5.39 4.05
C ILE A 106 19.25 4.65 4.16
N VAL A 107 19.25 3.52 4.86
CA VAL A 107 18.09 2.65 5.03
C VAL A 107 17.82 2.50 6.52
N ALA A 108 16.56 2.63 6.94
CA ALA A 108 16.17 2.35 8.31
C ALA A 108 14.81 1.68 8.42
N GLY A 109 14.60 0.94 9.50
CA GLY A 109 13.35 0.24 9.80
C GLY A 109 13.32 -0.26 11.24
N ALA A 110 12.18 -0.82 11.67
CA ALA A 110 12.04 -1.41 13.00
C ALA A 110 12.73 -2.78 13.09
N LYS A 111 13.25 -3.13 14.27
CA LYS A 111 13.79 -4.48 14.55
C LYS A 111 12.74 -5.56 14.35
N ASP A 112 11.53 -5.27 14.81
CA ASP A 112 10.38 -6.15 14.73
C ASP A 112 9.89 -6.37 13.29
N ASP A 113 10.21 -5.47 12.37
CA ASP A 113 9.91 -5.57 10.94
C ASP A 113 11.08 -6.16 10.12
N GLY A 114 12.11 -6.66 10.79
CA GLY A 114 13.17 -7.43 10.17
C GLY A 114 14.34 -6.62 9.60
N ILE A 115 14.50 -5.35 10.00
CA ILE A 115 15.59 -4.49 9.51
C ILE A 115 17.00 -5.10 9.70
N ALA A 116 17.20 -5.86 10.78
CA ALA A 116 18.50 -6.51 11.05
C ALA A 116 18.83 -7.59 10.00
N SER A 117 17.81 -8.34 9.56
CA SER A 117 17.92 -9.35 8.52
C SER A 117 18.15 -8.69 7.15
N LEU A 118 17.41 -7.61 6.86
CA LEU A 118 17.61 -6.81 5.65
C LEU A 118 19.04 -6.25 5.58
N ARG A 119 19.55 -5.65 6.67
CA ARG A 119 20.92 -5.14 6.74
C ARG A 119 21.94 -6.23 6.41
N LYS A 120 21.82 -7.41 7.02
CA LYS A 120 22.73 -8.54 6.76
C LYS A 120 22.68 -8.92 5.27
N ARG A 121 21.48 -9.05 4.71
CA ARG A 121 21.28 -9.37 3.29
C ARG A 121 21.96 -8.35 2.37
N ILE A 122 21.73 -7.07 2.61
CA ILE A 122 22.31 -6.01 1.75
C ILE A 122 23.84 -5.98 1.91
N GLY A 123 24.36 -6.19 3.12
CA GLY A 123 25.80 -6.29 3.38
C GLY A 123 26.51 -7.47 2.70
N GLU A 124 25.77 -8.51 2.27
CA GLU A 124 26.31 -9.60 1.44
C GLU A 124 26.44 -9.20 -0.04
N LEU A 125 25.69 -8.18 -0.49
CA LEU A 125 25.66 -7.72 -1.88
C LEU A 125 26.52 -6.47 -2.12
N VAL A 126 26.62 -5.59 -1.11
CA VAL A 126 27.40 -4.36 -1.17
C VAL A 126 28.07 -4.09 0.18
N PRO A 127 29.34 -3.65 0.21
CA PRO A 127 29.97 -3.22 1.46
C PRO A 127 29.16 -2.10 2.12
N LEU A 128 28.87 -2.28 3.42
CA LEU A 128 28.21 -1.23 4.21
C LEU A 128 29.26 -0.32 4.84
N ASP A 129 29.02 0.98 4.78
CA ASP A 129 29.91 1.97 5.41
C ASP A 129 29.66 2.06 6.92
N GLY A 130 28.43 1.79 7.35
CA GLY A 130 28.10 1.80 8.77
C GLY A 130 26.65 1.43 9.09
N HIS A 131 26.38 1.33 10.39
CA HIS A 131 25.03 1.17 10.93
C HIS A 131 24.95 1.68 12.38
N LEU A 132 23.76 2.13 12.78
CA LEU A 132 23.47 2.58 14.15
C LEU A 132 22.11 2.06 14.64
N PRO A 133 22.04 1.43 15.82
CA PRO A 133 20.77 1.10 16.47
C PRO A 133 20.23 2.29 17.28
N LYS A 134 18.96 2.64 17.09
CA LYS A 134 18.23 3.65 17.89
C LYS A 134 16.72 3.43 17.77
N HIS A 135 15.93 3.92 18.73
CA HIS A 135 14.45 3.91 18.69
C HIS A 135 13.83 2.56 18.28
N HIS A 136 14.30 1.46 18.88
CA HIS A 136 13.88 0.09 18.53
C HIS A 136 14.06 -0.30 17.04
N GLY A 137 14.82 0.47 16.28
CA GLY A 137 15.19 0.23 14.90
C GLY A 137 16.70 0.13 14.68
N ILE A 138 17.07 0.01 13.41
CA ILE A 138 18.45 0.10 12.93
C ILE A 138 18.46 0.98 11.69
N ALA A 139 19.39 1.93 11.61
CA ALA A 139 19.77 2.58 10.36
C ALA A 139 21.08 1.96 9.88
N PHE A 140 21.23 1.76 8.57
CA PHE A 140 22.48 1.38 7.93
C PHE A 140 22.65 2.13 6.62
N TRP A 141 23.87 2.30 6.17
CA TRP A 141 24.15 3.07 4.97
C TRP A 141 25.35 2.55 4.19
N PHE A 142 25.36 2.89 2.91
CA PHE A 142 26.41 2.56 1.96
C PHE A 142 26.42 3.61 0.83
N HIS A 143 27.56 3.76 0.15
CA HIS A 143 27.62 4.54 -1.09
C HIS A 143 27.17 3.71 -2.29
N ARG A 144 26.41 4.34 -3.19
CA ARG A 144 25.92 3.72 -4.43
C ARG A 144 27.11 3.24 -5.27
N PRO A 145 27.23 1.92 -5.57
CA PRO A 145 28.34 1.35 -6.35
C PRO A 145 28.46 1.94 -7.75
N ALA A 146 29.61 1.79 -8.44
CA ALA A 146 29.77 2.31 -9.79
C ALA A 146 28.83 1.62 -10.81
N ASP A 147 28.72 0.30 -10.72
CA ASP A 147 27.77 -0.49 -11.51
C ASP A 147 26.40 -0.65 -10.79
N ALA A 148 25.42 -1.14 -11.55
CA ALA A 148 24.06 -1.38 -11.06
C ALA A 148 23.78 -2.87 -10.77
N ALA A 149 24.80 -3.73 -10.62
CA ALA A 149 24.62 -5.17 -10.49
C ALA A 149 23.81 -5.56 -9.24
N VAL A 150 24.00 -4.82 -8.14
CA VAL A 150 23.23 -5.02 -6.90
C VAL A 150 21.75 -4.75 -7.11
N ALA A 151 21.38 -3.65 -7.78
CA ALA A 151 20.00 -3.34 -8.10
C ALA A 151 19.36 -4.42 -8.98
N ALA A 152 20.07 -4.85 -10.03
CA ALA A 152 19.62 -5.92 -10.91
C ALA A 152 19.39 -7.24 -10.14
N ALA A 153 20.30 -7.61 -9.23
CA ALA A 153 20.16 -8.81 -8.41
C ALA A 153 18.93 -8.73 -7.47
N LEU A 154 18.67 -7.57 -6.86
CA LEU A 154 17.50 -7.34 -6.02
C LEU A 154 16.19 -7.41 -6.82
N ARG A 155 16.15 -6.86 -8.04
CA ARG A 155 15.00 -6.96 -8.96
C ARG A 155 14.73 -8.41 -9.36
N VAL A 156 15.77 -9.17 -9.72
CA VAL A 156 15.65 -10.59 -10.11
C VAL A 156 15.16 -11.45 -8.94
N ALA A 157 15.57 -11.13 -7.71
CA ALA A 157 15.09 -11.83 -6.51
C ALA A 157 13.62 -11.53 -6.18
N ASN A 158 13.05 -10.46 -6.73
CA ASN A 158 11.71 -9.97 -6.43
C ASN A 158 10.90 -9.71 -7.71
N PRO A 159 10.69 -10.72 -8.57
CA PRO A 159 9.98 -10.54 -9.82
C PRO A 159 8.49 -10.24 -9.57
N PRO A 160 7.81 -9.53 -10.48
CA PRO A 160 6.35 -9.54 -10.55
C PRO A 160 5.84 -10.98 -10.68
N LEU A 161 4.70 -11.27 -10.07
CA LEU A 161 4.05 -12.58 -10.12
C LEU A 161 2.83 -12.55 -11.04
N LEU A 162 2.51 -13.70 -11.62
CA LEU A 162 1.30 -13.92 -12.39
C LEU A 162 0.51 -15.07 -11.74
N LEU A 163 -0.46 -14.72 -10.91
CA LEU A 163 -1.30 -15.68 -10.20
C LEU A 163 -2.37 -16.25 -11.15
N GLU A 164 -2.50 -17.57 -11.14
CA GLU A 164 -3.44 -18.33 -11.98
C GLU A 164 -3.37 -18.00 -13.48
N GLY A 165 -2.20 -17.53 -13.97
CA GLY A 165 -2.03 -17.11 -15.36
C GLY A 165 -2.80 -15.83 -15.74
N ARG A 166 -3.41 -15.14 -14.78
CA ARG A 166 -4.34 -14.02 -15.03
C ARG A 166 -4.00 -12.74 -14.28
N PHE A 167 -3.60 -12.83 -13.01
CA PHE A 167 -3.47 -11.66 -12.14
C PHE A 167 -2.01 -11.30 -11.90
N ARG A 168 -1.58 -10.15 -12.41
CA ARG A 168 -0.28 -9.55 -12.15
C ARG A 168 -0.25 -8.90 -10.77
N THR A 169 0.73 -9.27 -9.98
CA THR A 169 0.94 -8.75 -8.61
C THR A 169 2.42 -8.52 -8.37
N ALA A 170 2.77 -7.77 -7.32
CA ALA A 170 4.16 -7.53 -6.95
C ALA A 170 4.33 -7.39 -5.43
N PRO A 171 5.55 -7.64 -4.89
CA PRO A 171 5.85 -7.43 -3.48
C PRO A 171 5.44 -6.05 -2.98
N GLY A 172 4.80 -6.00 -1.80
CA GLY A 172 4.25 -4.77 -1.22
C GLY A 172 2.73 -4.67 -1.35
N MET A 173 2.12 -5.36 -2.32
CA MET A 173 0.65 -5.43 -2.43
C MET A 173 0.06 -6.43 -1.43
N PHE A 174 -1.20 -6.23 -1.04
CA PHE A 174 -1.94 -7.17 -0.21
C PHE A 174 -2.10 -8.53 -0.91
N SER A 175 -1.77 -9.62 -0.23
CA SER A 175 -1.82 -10.99 -0.76
C SER A 175 -1.16 -11.12 -2.15
N PHE A 176 0.01 -10.52 -2.36
CA PHE A 176 0.64 -10.51 -3.68
C PHE A 176 1.07 -11.89 -4.17
N ASP A 177 1.32 -12.85 -3.29
CA ASP A 177 1.84 -14.18 -3.61
C ASP A 177 0.75 -15.24 -3.83
N LYS A 178 -0.52 -14.91 -3.56
CA LYS A 178 -1.67 -15.82 -3.72
C LYS A 178 -2.99 -15.05 -3.68
N ILE A 179 -4.04 -15.63 -4.25
CA ILE A 179 -5.39 -15.10 -4.05
C ILE A 179 -5.73 -15.16 -2.56
N ASP A 180 -6.20 -14.03 -2.02
CA ASP A 180 -6.63 -13.94 -0.64
C ASP A 180 -7.87 -14.82 -0.41
N THR A 181 -7.82 -15.64 0.64
CA THR A 181 -8.88 -16.60 0.94
C THR A 181 -10.19 -15.92 1.35
N GLY A 182 -10.11 -14.75 2.00
CA GLY A 182 -11.29 -13.93 2.31
C GLY A 182 -11.95 -13.37 1.04
N SER A 183 -11.16 -12.84 0.12
CA SER A 183 -11.62 -12.34 -1.18
C SER A 183 -12.22 -13.45 -2.02
N LYS A 184 -11.62 -14.64 -2.02
CA LYS A 184 -12.19 -15.83 -2.67
C LYS A 184 -13.52 -16.23 -2.05
N LEU A 185 -13.61 -16.29 -0.72
CA LEU A 185 -14.86 -16.60 -0.02
C LEU A 185 -15.96 -15.57 -0.34
N LEU A 186 -15.62 -14.28 -0.41
CA LEU A 186 -16.54 -13.23 -0.84
C LEU A 186 -17.09 -13.54 -2.23
N VAL A 187 -16.20 -13.69 -3.21
CA VAL A 187 -16.54 -13.95 -4.61
C VAL A 187 -17.40 -15.22 -4.79
N ASP A 188 -17.10 -16.29 -4.06
CA ASP A 188 -17.85 -17.55 -4.12
C ASP A 188 -19.27 -17.45 -3.54
N ASN A 189 -19.54 -16.41 -2.72
CA ASN A 189 -20.84 -16.18 -2.09
C ASN A 189 -21.55 -14.90 -2.58
N LEU A 190 -21.01 -14.22 -3.59
CA LEU A 190 -21.70 -13.11 -4.24
C LEU A 190 -22.91 -13.63 -5.04
N PRO A 191 -24.01 -12.87 -5.12
CA PRO A 191 -25.10 -13.22 -6.01
C PRO A 191 -24.63 -13.16 -7.47
N GLY A 192 -24.98 -14.17 -8.27
CA GLY A 192 -24.61 -14.25 -9.69
C GLY A 192 -25.35 -13.28 -10.62
N ASP A 193 -26.12 -12.34 -10.06
CA ASP A 193 -27.00 -11.44 -10.79
C ASP A 193 -26.82 -9.97 -10.39
N LEU A 194 -25.60 -9.55 -10.01
CA LEU A 194 -25.34 -8.13 -9.79
C LEU A 194 -25.64 -7.35 -11.08
N ARG A 195 -26.30 -6.20 -10.92
CA ARG A 195 -26.79 -5.35 -12.02
C ARG A 195 -26.61 -3.88 -11.68
N GLY A 196 -26.57 -3.05 -12.71
CA GLY A 196 -26.43 -1.60 -12.56
C GLY A 196 -24.98 -1.18 -12.26
N LYS A 197 -24.81 -0.09 -11.51
CA LYS A 197 -23.49 0.45 -11.16
C LYS A 197 -22.94 -0.29 -9.94
N VAL A 198 -21.77 -0.90 -10.08
CA VAL A 198 -21.09 -1.64 -9.00
C VAL A 198 -19.77 -0.96 -8.66
N ALA A 199 -19.41 -0.94 -7.37
CA ALA A 199 -18.06 -0.55 -6.96
C ALA A 199 -17.36 -1.65 -6.17
N ASP A 200 -16.04 -1.73 -6.33
CA ASP A 200 -15.13 -2.51 -5.48
C ASP A 200 -14.35 -1.53 -4.58
N PHE A 201 -14.66 -1.53 -3.29
CA PHE A 201 -13.96 -0.71 -2.29
C PHE A 201 -12.83 -1.51 -1.66
N CYS A 202 -11.65 -0.89 -1.55
CA CYS A 202 -10.41 -1.58 -1.17
C CYS A 202 -10.05 -2.66 -2.21
N ALA A 203 -10.06 -2.25 -3.48
CA ALA A 203 -9.95 -3.15 -4.63
C ALA A 203 -8.63 -3.95 -4.70
N GLY A 204 -7.58 -3.48 -4.02
CA GLY A 204 -6.24 -4.04 -4.13
C GLY A 204 -5.80 -4.12 -5.60
N TRP A 205 -5.28 -5.28 -6.00
CA TRP A 205 -4.88 -5.55 -7.38
C TRP A 205 -6.04 -6.04 -8.28
N GLY A 206 -7.30 -5.87 -7.86
CA GLY A 206 -8.48 -5.99 -8.72
C GLY A 206 -9.11 -7.38 -8.82
N TYR A 207 -8.78 -8.32 -7.91
CA TYR A 207 -9.34 -9.68 -7.93
C TYR A 207 -10.87 -9.70 -7.91
N VAL A 208 -11.47 -9.05 -6.89
CA VAL A 208 -12.91 -9.10 -6.65
C VAL A 208 -13.65 -8.42 -7.79
N ALA A 209 -13.23 -7.22 -8.20
CA ALA A 209 -13.75 -6.54 -9.38
C ALA A 209 -13.70 -7.38 -10.66
N ALA A 210 -12.58 -8.05 -10.95
CA ALA A 210 -12.43 -8.87 -12.16
C ALA A 210 -13.37 -10.09 -12.14
N GLU A 211 -13.61 -10.69 -10.97
CA GLU A 211 -14.57 -11.79 -10.81
C GLU A 211 -16.02 -11.30 -10.89
N VAL A 212 -16.34 -10.16 -10.31
CA VAL A 212 -17.65 -9.51 -10.45
C VAL A 212 -17.96 -9.25 -11.92
N ALA A 213 -17.01 -8.68 -12.66
CA ALA A 213 -17.19 -8.38 -14.08
C ALA A 213 -17.41 -9.65 -14.93
N ALA A 214 -16.71 -10.74 -14.61
CA ALA A 214 -16.85 -12.00 -15.34
C ALA A 214 -18.19 -12.71 -15.06
N ARG A 215 -18.71 -12.60 -13.83
CA ARG A 215 -19.90 -13.34 -13.38
C ARG A 215 -21.21 -12.58 -13.58
N SER A 216 -21.16 -11.26 -13.70
CA SER A 216 -22.34 -10.39 -13.65
C SER A 216 -22.52 -9.57 -14.94
N PRO A 217 -23.08 -10.15 -16.03
CA PRO A 217 -23.21 -9.45 -17.31
C PRO A 217 -24.19 -8.27 -17.29
N GLY A 218 -24.99 -8.13 -16.23
CA GLY A 218 -25.97 -7.06 -16.09
C GLY A 218 -25.43 -5.78 -15.43
N ILE A 219 -24.14 -5.72 -15.09
CA ILE A 219 -23.52 -4.49 -14.60
C ILE A 219 -23.38 -3.48 -15.75
N SER A 220 -23.67 -2.21 -15.47
CA SER A 220 -23.57 -1.11 -16.43
C SER A 220 -22.39 -0.16 -16.15
N ALA A 221 -21.74 -0.30 -14.99
CA ALA A 221 -20.49 0.38 -14.62
C ALA A 221 -19.77 -0.42 -13.54
N LEU A 222 -18.45 -0.37 -13.52
CA LEU A 222 -17.60 -0.98 -12.49
C LEU A 222 -16.53 0.00 -12.03
N ASP A 223 -16.57 0.42 -10.76
CA ASP A 223 -15.63 1.41 -10.24
C ASP A 223 -14.76 0.83 -9.14
N LEU A 224 -13.45 1.01 -9.22
CA LEU A 224 -12.49 0.47 -8.26
C LEU A 224 -11.89 1.59 -7.42
N TYR A 225 -11.98 1.45 -6.09
CA TYR A 225 -11.47 2.41 -5.12
C TYR A 225 -10.34 1.76 -4.33
N GLU A 226 -9.15 2.34 -4.42
CA GLU A 226 -7.96 1.83 -3.72
C GLU A 226 -7.09 2.99 -3.22
N ALA A 227 -6.54 2.83 -2.01
CA ALA A 227 -5.67 3.81 -1.39
C ALA A 227 -4.19 3.59 -1.74
N GLU A 228 -3.79 2.38 -2.11
CA GLU A 228 -2.44 2.05 -2.57
C GLU A 228 -2.30 2.18 -4.10
N PHE A 229 -1.46 3.13 -4.54
CA PHE A 229 -1.29 3.46 -5.95
C PHE A 229 -0.87 2.24 -6.79
N ASP A 230 0.14 1.50 -6.34
CA ASP A 230 0.66 0.37 -7.12
C ASP A 230 -0.34 -0.78 -7.23
N ALA A 231 -1.16 -0.99 -6.21
CA ALA A 231 -2.23 -1.97 -6.25
C ALA A 231 -3.31 -1.58 -7.28
N LEU A 232 -3.73 -0.31 -7.31
CA LEU A 232 -4.68 0.20 -8.30
C LEU A 232 -4.12 0.11 -9.74
N GLU A 233 -2.83 0.40 -9.92
CA GLU A 233 -2.16 0.25 -11.21
C GLU A 233 -2.11 -1.22 -11.67
N ALA A 234 -1.89 -2.16 -10.74
CA ALA A 234 -2.01 -3.59 -11.05
C ALA A 234 -3.45 -3.96 -11.43
N ALA A 235 -4.45 -3.42 -10.73
CA ALA A 235 -5.86 -3.65 -11.04
C ALA A 235 -6.20 -3.24 -12.49
N LYS A 236 -5.67 -2.12 -12.99
CA LYS A 236 -5.85 -1.69 -14.39
C LYS A 236 -5.40 -2.73 -15.40
N GLY A 237 -4.30 -3.44 -15.12
CA GLY A 237 -3.80 -4.51 -15.98
C GLY A 237 -4.48 -5.87 -15.79
N ASN A 238 -5.11 -6.08 -14.63
CA ASN A 238 -5.72 -7.35 -14.23
C ASN A 238 -7.19 -7.46 -14.61
N ILE A 239 -7.86 -6.32 -14.78
CA ILE A 239 -9.21 -6.30 -15.34
C ILE A 239 -9.10 -6.47 -16.85
N GLY A 240 -9.54 -7.64 -17.32
CA GLY A 240 -9.62 -7.94 -18.75
C GLY A 240 -10.78 -7.19 -19.42
N ASN A 241 -11.17 -7.64 -20.61
CA ASN A 241 -12.32 -7.08 -21.30
C ASN A 241 -13.61 -7.34 -20.49
N THR A 242 -14.26 -6.26 -20.07
CA THR A 242 -15.52 -6.28 -19.32
C THR A 242 -16.64 -5.69 -20.17
N ALA A 243 -17.89 -6.09 -19.91
CA ALA A 243 -19.05 -5.50 -20.58
C ALA A 243 -19.28 -4.03 -20.18
N ALA A 244 -18.83 -3.64 -18.99
CA ALA A 244 -18.84 -2.27 -18.50
C ALA A 244 -17.40 -1.81 -18.29
N GLU A 245 -17.01 -0.70 -18.94
CA GLU A 245 -15.67 -0.14 -18.84
C GLU A 245 -15.36 0.27 -17.38
N PRO A 246 -14.24 -0.19 -16.82
CA PRO A 246 -13.93 0.06 -15.42
C PRO A 246 -13.29 1.45 -15.21
N ASP A 247 -13.74 2.17 -14.18
CA ASP A 247 -13.05 3.38 -13.71
C ASP A 247 -12.22 3.10 -12.46
N PHE A 248 -11.10 3.81 -12.31
CA PHE A 248 -10.11 3.57 -11.26
C PHE A 248 -9.86 4.84 -10.43
N PHE A 249 -10.04 4.75 -9.12
CA PHE A 249 -9.94 5.87 -8.19
C PHE A 249 -8.87 5.62 -7.13
N TRP A 250 -7.78 6.40 -7.20
CA TRP A 250 -6.75 6.42 -6.16
C TRP A 250 -7.17 7.37 -5.05
N ILE A 251 -7.75 6.82 -3.98
CA ILE A 251 -8.54 7.58 -3.01
C ILE A 251 -8.53 6.94 -1.62
N ASP A 252 -8.43 7.78 -0.60
CA ASP A 252 -8.67 7.38 0.77
C ASP A 252 -10.16 7.46 1.09
N LEU A 253 -10.85 6.33 1.06
CA LEU A 253 -12.28 6.21 1.37
C LEU A 253 -12.68 6.76 2.76
N LEU A 254 -11.73 6.95 3.69
CA LEU A 254 -12.01 7.47 5.03
C LEU A 254 -11.96 8.99 5.12
N SER A 255 -11.22 9.66 4.22
CA SER A 255 -11.03 11.12 4.25
C SER A 255 -11.47 11.84 2.98
N GLU A 256 -11.67 11.12 1.89
CA GLU A 256 -12.07 11.66 0.59
C GLU A 256 -13.50 11.22 0.23
N PRO A 257 -14.33 12.11 -0.33
CA PRO A 257 -15.71 11.78 -0.66
C PRO A 257 -15.81 10.86 -1.88
N VAL A 258 -16.77 9.93 -1.85
CA VAL A 258 -17.20 9.18 -3.03
C VAL A 258 -18.40 9.90 -3.65
N GLU A 259 -18.17 10.53 -4.81
CA GLU A 259 -19.19 11.35 -5.49
C GLU A 259 -20.28 10.52 -6.18
N ARG A 260 -19.93 9.30 -6.60
CA ARG A 260 -20.82 8.39 -7.34
C ARG A 260 -21.79 7.66 -6.42
N ARG A 261 -22.82 7.03 -7.02
CA ARG A 261 -23.83 6.21 -6.32
C ARG A 261 -24.02 4.86 -6.99
N TYR A 262 -24.07 3.81 -6.18
CA TYR A 262 -24.02 2.42 -6.64
C TYR A 262 -25.26 1.62 -6.28
N ASP A 263 -25.57 0.65 -7.14
CA ASP A 263 -26.59 -0.37 -6.92
C ASP A 263 -26.02 -1.51 -6.05
N ALA A 264 -24.71 -1.79 -6.16
CA ALA A 264 -23.99 -2.68 -5.25
C ALA A 264 -22.57 -2.20 -4.97
N ILE A 265 -22.07 -2.49 -3.77
CA ILE A 265 -20.67 -2.33 -3.40
C ILE A 265 -20.17 -3.67 -2.86
N VAL A 266 -19.01 -4.11 -3.35
CA VAL A 266 -18.25 -5.25 -2.82
C VAL A 266 -16.99 -4.72 -2.14
N MET A 267 -16.52 -5.34 -1.06
CA MET A 267 -15.26 -4.95 -0.44
C MET A 267 -14.60 -6.03 0.41
N ASN A 268 -13.27 -6.02 0.40
CA ASN A 268 -12.44 -6.67 1.40
C ASN A 268 -11.60 -5.61 2.11
N PRO A 269 -12.13 -4.97 3.18
CA PRO A 269 -11.46 -3.85 3.81
C PRO A 269 -10.23 -4.30 4.60
N PRO A 270 -9.20 -3.45 4.76
CA PRO A 270 -8.06 -3.77 5.60
C PRO A 270 -8.48 -3.85 7.07
N PHE A 271 -8.01 -4.88 7.77
CA PHE A 271 -8.36 -5.14 9.17
C PHE A 271 -7.26 -4.69 10.18
N HIS A 272 -6.12 -4.24 9.66
CA HIS A 272 -4.90 -3.95 10.40
C HIS A 272 -4.16 -2.77 9.74
N ARG A 273 -3.88 -1.66 10.46
CA ARG A 273 -2.82 -0.71 10.04
C ARG A 273 -1.48 -1.04 10.69
N SER A 274 -1.51 -1.77 11.80
CA SER A 274 -0.34 -2.24 12.57
C SER A 274 -0.50 -3.73 12.94
N ARG A 275 0.28 -4.26 13.89
CA ARG A 275 0.09 -5.62 14.41
C ARG A 275 -1.25 -5.81 15.14
N ALA A 276 -1.90 -4.72 15.56
CA ALA A 276 -3.20 -4.76 16.23
C ALA A 276 -4.36 -4.75 15.22
N ALA A 277 -5.47 -5.41 15.56
CA ALA A 277 -6.72 -5.23 14.84
C ALA A 277 -7.22 -3.79 15.05
N GLU A 278 -7.65 -3.13 13.98
CA GLU A 278 -8.23 -1.78 14.04
C GLU A 278 -9.66 -1.80 13.46
N PRO A 279 -10.65 -2.27 14.25
CA PRO A 279 -12.03 -2.35 13.79
C PRO A 279 -12.57 -1.04 13.23
N GLU A 280 -12.13 0.10 13.75
CA GLU A 280 -12.56 1.43 13.31
C GLU A 280 -12.28 1.72 11.83
N VAL A 281 -11.22 1.16 11.25
CA VAL A 281 -10.93 1.31 9.82
C VAL A 281 -12.05 0.66 9.00
N GLY A 282 -12.36 -0.61 9.26
CA GLY A 282 -13.47 -1.29 8.61
C GLY A 282 -14.82 -0.65 8.89
N ALA A 283 -15.06 -0.15 10.12
CA ALA A 283 -16.28 0.58 10.46
C ALA A 283 -16.42 1.90 9.67
N GLY A 284 -15.31 2.58 9.42
CA GLY A 284 -15.26 3.74 8.53
C GLY A 284 -15.60 3.37 7.08
N MET A 285 -15.03 2.28 6.56
CA MET A 285 -15.33 1.79 5.21
C MET A 285 -16.80 1.39 5.03
N ILE A 286 -17.40 0.74 6.04
CA ILE A 286 -18.84 0.42 6.06
C ILE A 286 -19.68 1.69 5.93
N ARG A 287 -19.35 2.74 6.70
CA ARG A 287 -20.05 4.03 6.64
C ARG A 287 -19.86 4.73 5.29
N ALA A 288 -18.67 4.64 4.69
CA ALA A 288 -18.39 5.17 3.36
C ALA A 288 -19.23 4.45 2.30
N ALA A 289 -19.26 3.11 2.32
CA ALA A 289 -20.07 2.30 1.41
C ALA A 289 -21.56 2.62 1.57
N ALA A 290 -22.06 2.73 2.80
CA ALA A 290 -23.45 3.08 3.06
C ALA A 290 -23.82 4.43 2.39
N LYS A 291 -22.99 5.47 2.53
CA LYS A 291 -23.20 6.79 1.91
C LYS A 291 -23.16 6.76 0.37
N ALA A 292 -22.37 5.85 -0.20
CA ALA A 292 -22.20 5.68 -1.65
C ALA A 292 -23.26 4.76 -2.29
N LEU A 293 -24.11 4.09 -1.52
CA LEU A 293 -25.20 3.27 -2.06
C LEU A 293 -26.45 4.11 -2.38
N LYS A 294 -27.13 3.75 -3.47
CA LYS A 294 -28.49 4.21 -3.76
C LYS A 294 -29.48 3.64 -2.73
N PRO A 295 -30.68 4.23 -2.55
CA PRO A 295 -31.76 3.58 -1.82
C PRO A 295 -32.02 2.16 -2.36
N GLY A 296 -32.05 1.16 -1.48
CA GLY A 296 -32.21 -0.24 -1.85
C GLY A 296 -30.94 -0.93 -2.39
N GLY A 297 -29.82 -0.21 -2.52
CA GLY A 297 -28.53 -0.76 -2.93
C GLY A 297 -27.94 -1.71 -1.87
N ARG A 298 -27.04 -2.60 -2.30
CA ARG A 298 -26.51 -3.69 -1.46
C ARG A 298 -25.01 -3.57 -1.21
N LEU A 299 -24.59 -3.79 0.02
CA LEU A 299 -23.20 -4.00 0.39
C LEU A 299 -22.94 -5.51 0.54
N PHE A 300 -21.82 -6.00 0.02
CA PHE A 300 -21.26 -7.31 0.31
C PHE A 300 -19.81 -7.14 0.77
N MET A 301 -19.48 -7.69 1.93
CA MET A 301 -18.13 -7.58 2.46
C MET A 301 -17.67 -8.86 3.13
N VAL A 302 -16.37 -9.13 3.04
CA VAL A 302 -15.71 -10.12 3.88
C VAL A 302 -15.12 -9.45 5.13
N ALA A 303 -15.11 -10.16 6.25
CA ALA A 303 -14.43 -9.75 7.46
C ALA A 303 -13.86 -10.96 8.21
N ASN A 304 -12.78 -10.74 8.99
CA ASN A 304 -12.35 -11.71 9.99
C ASN A 304 -13.50 -11.96 10.98
N ARG A 305 -13.77 -13.24 11.30
CA ARG A 305 -14.94 -13.66 12.10
C ARG A 305 -15.08 -12.92 13.43
N GLN A 306 -13.95 -12.64 14.07
CA GLN A 306 -13.87 -11.98 15.38
C GLN A 306 -14.19 -10.48 15.36
N LEU A 307 -14.23 -9.84 14.19
CA LEU A 307 -14.45 -8.40 14.10
C LEU A 307 -15.95 -8.07 14.26
N PRO A 308 -16.32 -7.16 15.17
CA PRO A 308 -17.72 -6.88 15.52
C PRO A 308 -18.33 -5.83 14.57
N TYR A 309 -18.53 -6.17 13.30
CA TYR A 309 -19.07 -5.23 12.31
C TYR A 309 -20.60 -5.18 12.26
N GLU A 310 -21.29 -6.15 12.84
CA GLU A 310 -22.74 -6.24 12.89
C GLU A 310 -23.40 -4.99 13.51
N PRO A 311 -22.92 -4.45 14.66
CA PRO A 311 -23.47 -3.20 15.20
C PRO A 311 -23.32 -2.00 14.27
N VAL A 312 -22.21 -1.92 13.53
CA VAL A 312 -21.97 -0.84 12.56
C VAL A 312 -22.91 -0.96 11.38
N LEU A 313 -23.14 -2.19 10.89
CA LEU A 313 -24.10 -2.47 9.82
C LEU A 313 -25.53 -2.14 10.26
N ALA A 314 -25.94 -2.56 11.45
CA ALA A 314 -27.26 -2.27 12.01
C ALA A 314 -27.54 -0.76 12.13
N ALA A 315 -26.51 0.04 12.42
CA ALA A 315 -26.64 1.49 12.50
C ALA A 315 -26.67 2.19 11.14
N ALA A 316 -26.07 1.61 10.09
CA ALA A 316 -25.85 2.27 8.80
C ALA A 316 -26.78 1.81 7.66
N PHE A 317 -27.48 0.69 7.85
CA PHE A 317 -28.28 0.00 6.84
C PHE A 317 -29.67 -0.37 7.37
N SER A 318 -30.65 -0.53 6.49
CA SER A 318 -32.02 -0.94 6.86
C SER A 318 -32.10 -2.40 7.31
N SER A 319 -31.21 -3.24 6.79
CA SER A 319 -31.07 -4.64 7.18
C SER A 319 -29.67 -5.15 6.87
N HIS A 320 -29.24 -6.18 7.61
CA HIS A 320 -27.99 -6.90 7.37
C HIS A 320 -28.13 -8.38 7.71
N ALA A 321 -27.26 -9.21 7.12
CA ALA A 321 -27.19 -10.64 7.36
C ALA A 321 -25.76 -11.15 7.20
N GLU A 322 -25.40 -12.20 7.94
CA GLU A 322 -24.26 -13.05 7.59
C GLU A 322 -24.76 -14.08 6.56
N ILE A 323 -24.20 -14.06 5.35
CA ILE A 323 -24.65 -14.94 4.26
C ILE A 323 -23.78 -16.17 4.08
N ALA A 324 -22.55 -16.15 4.61
CA ALA A 324 -21.62 -17.27 4.62
C ALA A 324 -20.55 -17.10 5.70
N ARG A 325 -19.91 -18.20 6.08
CA ARG A 325 -18.75 -18.20 6.98
C ARG A 325 -17.86 -19.41 6.76
N ASP A 326 -16.61 -19.28 7.16
CA ASP A 326 -15.69 -20.39 7.35
C ASP A 326 -14.99 -20.31 8.72
N GLY A 327 -13.85 -21.01 8.87
CA GLY A 327 -13.08 -21.00 10.11
C GLY A 327 -12.45 -19.65 10.47
N MET A 328 -12.21 -18.77 9.50
CA MET A 328 -11.45 -17.52 9.64
C MET A 328 -12.30 -16.28 9.33
N PHE A 329 -13.17 -16.35 8.34
CA PHE A 329 -13.89 -15.23 7.76
C PHE A 329 -15.41 -15.42 7.83
N LYS A 330 -16.12 -14.30 7.72
CA LYS A 330 -17.56 -14.22 7.52
C LYS A 330 -17.87 -13.26 6.36
N ILE A 331 -18.91 -13.58 5.60
CA ILE A 331 -19.43 -12.73 4.53
C ILE A 331 -20.70 -12.06 5.03
N LEU A 332 -20.68 -10.73 5.06
CA LEU A 332 -21.78 -9.89 5.49
C LEU A 332 -22.43 -9.24 4.28
N ALA A 333 -23.75 -9.25 4.24
CA ALA A 333 -24.55 -8.51 3.28
C ALA A 333 -25.41 -7.47 4.02
N ALA A 334 -25.59 -6.29 3.43
CA ALA A 334 -26.46 -5.26 3.98
C ALA A 334 -27.21 -4.49 2.88
N ARG A 335 -28.37 -3.92 3.22
CA ARG A 335 -29.22 -3.17 2.28
C ARG A 335 -29.47 -1.75 2.76
N ARG A 336 -29.26 -0.79 1.86
CA ARG A 336 -29.40 0.66 2.12
C ARG A 336 -30.87 1.08 2.14
#